data_AF-A0A2A3Z1K1-F1
#
_entry.id   AF-A0A2A3Z1K1-F1
#
_cell.length_a   1.000
_cell.length_b   1.000
_cell.length_c   1.000
_cell.angle_alpha   90.00
_cell.angle_beta   90.00
_cell.angle_gamma   90.00
#
_symmetry.space_group_name_H-M   'P 1'
#
loop_
_entity.id
_entity.type
_entity.pdbx_description
1 polymer ?
#
loop_
_entity_poly.entity_id
_entity_poly.type
_entity_poly.pdbx_seq_one_letter_code
_entity_poly.pdbx_strand_id
1 'polypeptide(L)'
;MMPNITRGGKMPGLTMYLAGPGRANEHTNPHIVAGCDHVTVMVDAGVELSHDDALDIARTLDQPRKAFGTQVTSPVKAWNEEIQKKETVGRKDSHVWHCSLSLREDEGTLSDQAWETIANEFAGRMGFIDPDGAKSSRWVAIHHGPSKNGNDHIHLVMQMVTEDGSKARVHNDFDRAQKICGQLEKEFGLALTEGRETGQVLAAEKPGEKRRAEREDAPWVDKIELRRRLRAALANSTSEANFVARVYQAGVIIRPRFAQGRTNEVTGYSVALPAPAGSNRDPLFYAPSKLDKSLSLPNVRAALGTYSNGDPQALGTWQEHHQSTRTAEKPRAGAMSKDLWSKVRTGDVTHADLARIFAAGSMKYERESPGPLAQMSEHHGQVAVNPPAYGYMGRQMDRALSKNPVESWSALLMQAARLSQIMAENQFGGNRPRLGAVNTALATVVVAEAQQRLDEQTARADARATQSTEAEPVKTETELPGYMSPSEFADLKSALQKRPRLSPTTGTNTPHERPEHLRRPPDPQREQSNDREQ
;
A
#
# COMPACT_ATOMS: atom_id res chain seq x y z
N MET A 1 7.77 11.45 5.15
CA MET A 1 8.92 11.40 6.09
C MET A 1 9.13 10.05 6.79
N MET A 2 10.20 9.31 6.48
CA MET A 2 10.53 8.00 7.08
C MET A 2 11.73 8.07 8.05
N PRO A 3 11.58 7.73 9.35
CA PRO A 3 12.69 7.67 10.29
C PRO A 3 13.40 6.31 10.26
N ASN A 4 14.73 6.32 10.26
CA ASN A 4 15.57 5.13 10.41
C ASN A 4 16.60 5.33 11.53
N ILE A 5 16.41 4.61 12.63
CA ILE A 5 17.21 4.74 13.85
C ILE A 5 18.27 3.65 13.93
N THR A 6 19.51 4.06 14.19
CA THR A 6 20.62 3.17 14.54
C THR A 6 21.32 3.66 15.83
N ARG A 7 22.13 2.78 16.43
CA ARG A 7 22.94 3.11 17.62
C ARG A 7 24.36 2.59 17.46
N GLY A 8 25.33 3.36 17.91
CA GLY A 8 26.75 3.06 17.76
C GLY A 8 27.62 3.68 18.85
N GLY A 9 28.91 3.42 18.79
CA GLY A 9 29.89 3.91 19.78
C GLY A 9 31.03 4.72 19.18
N LYS A 10 30.90 5.19 17.92
CA LYS A 10 31.96 5.89 17.20
C LYS A 10 31.47 7.27 16.75
N MET A 11 31.39 8.23 17.68
CA MET A 11 30.94 9.61 17.37
C MET A 11 31.77 10.26 16.25
N PRO A 12 33.13 10.23 16.27
CA PRO A 12 33.93 10.81 15.18
C PRO A 12 33.74 10.07 13.85
N GLY A 13 33.62 8.73 13.91
CA GLY A 13 33.43 7.93 12.69
C GLY A 13 32.10 8.20 12.01
N LEU A 14 31.03 8.48 12.77
CA LEU A 14 29.72 8.82 12.22
C LEU A 14 29.70 10.24 11.65
N THR A 15 30.12 11.24 12.41
CA THR A 15 30.13 12.64 11.96
C THR A 15 30.98 12.86 10.72
N MET A 16 32.18 12.25 10.68
CA MET A 16 33.05 12.25 9.48
C MET A 16 32.38 11.61 8.27
N TYR A 17 31.62 10.53 8.48
CA TYR A 17 30.86 9.90 7.42
C TYR A 17 29.78 10.84 6.85
N LEU A 18 29.12 11.62 7.70
CA LEU A 18 28.07 12.56 7.29
C LEU A 18 28.64 13.78 6.57
N ALA A 19 29.77 14.32 7.01
CA ALA A 19 30.46 15.42 6.31
C ALA A 19 31.14 14.98 5.00
N GLY A 20 31.42 13.69 4.83
CA GLY A 20 31.99 13.15 3.60
C GLY A 20 30.93 12.84 2.52
N PRO A 21 31.36 12.38 1.34
CA PRO A 21 30.44 12.03 0.23
C PRO A 21 29.59 10.76 0.50
N GLY A 22 29.73 10.12 1.66
CA GLY A 22 29.12 8.83 1.95
C GLY A 22 29.82 7.65 1.25
N ARG A 23 29.18 6.46 1.22
CA ARG A 23 29.77 5.24 0.62
C ARG A 23 29.69 5.18 -0.90
N ALA A 24 28.77 5.93 -1.50
CA ALA A 24 28.48 5.89 -2.92
C ALA A 24 28.15 7.28 -3.50
N ASN A 25 28.78 8.35 -2.98
CA ASN A 25 28.44 9.75 -3.30
C ASN A 25 26.96 10.06 -3.03
N GLU A 26 26.50 9.66 -1.85
CA GLU A 26 25.10 9.75 -1.41
C GLU A 26 24.76 11.13 -0.84
N HIS A 27 25.78 11.92 -0.48
CA HIS A 27 25.62 13.23 0.14
C HIS A 27 26.03 14.34 -0.84
N THR A 28 25.24 15.40 -0.91
CA THR A 28 25.53 16.60 -1.71
C THR A 28 25.45 17.81 -0.79
N ASN A 29 26.52 18.62 -0.71
CA ASN A 29 26.61 19.79 0.16
C ASN A 29 26.19 19.49 1.63
N PRO A 30 26.85 18.56 2.34
CA PRO A 30 26.52 18.26 3.72
C PRO A 30 26.72 19.48 4.62
N HIS A 31 25.65 20.03 5.20
CA HIS A 31 25.72 21.23 6.05
C HIS A 31 24.82 21.12 7.28
N ILE A 32 25.07 21.93 8.30
CA ILE A 32 24.24 21.95 9.52
C ILE A 32 22.96 22.73 9.24
N VAL A 33 21.82 22.15 9.65
CA VAL A 33 20.51 22.83 9.63
C VAL A 33 19.92 23.02 11.04
N ALA A 34 20.35 22.24 12.03
CA ALA A 34 20.00 22.45 13.43
C ALA A 34 20.98 21.74 14.37
N GLY A 35 20.94 22.06 15.66
CA GLY A 35 21.74 21.40 16.68
C GLY A 35 21.60 22.10 18.04
N CYS A 36 22.35 21.64 19.03
CA CYS A 36 22.49 22.40 20.27
C CYS A 36 23.40 23.62 20.06
N ASP A 37 23.27 24.63 20.93
CA ASP A 37 24.00 25.90 20.86
C ASP A 37 25.51 25.72 20.71
N HIS A 38 26.08 24.71 21.38
CA HIS A 38 27.51 24.40 21.29
C HIS A 38 27.96 24.01 19.89
N VAL A 39 27.07 23.49 19.05
CA VAL A 39 27.36 23.02 17.69
C VAL A 39 26.99 24.10 16.66
N THR A 40 25.85 24.76 16.80
CA THR A 40 25.36 25.73 15.82
C THR A 40 26.22 26.99 15.73
N VAL A 41 27.03 27.30 16.75
CA VAL A 41 28.02 28.40 16.72
C VAL A 41 29.37 28.02 16.09
N MET A 42 29.59 26.74 15.77
CA MET A 42 30.90 26.27 15.26
C MET A 42 31.07 26.51 13.77
N VAL A 43 29.98 26.38 13.01
CA VAL A 43 29.97 26.49 11.55
C VAL A 43 28.77 27.35 11.16
N ASP A 44 29.00 28.29 10.25
CA ASP A 44 27.93 29.13 9.72
C ASP A 44 26.85 28.29 9.03
N ALA A 45 25.59 28.71 9.16
CA ALA A 45 24.46 28.01 8.56
C ALA A 45 24.59 27.91 7.03
N GLY A 46 24.32 26.72 6.48
CA GLY A 46 24.39 26.46 5.04
C GLY A 46 25.80 26.25 4.47
N VAL A 47 26.85 26.33 5.29
CA VAL A 47 28.23 26.05 4.84
C VAL A 47 28.48 24.54 4.81
N GLU A 48 29.07 24.07 3.71
CA GLU A 48 29.49 22.68 3.55
C GLU A 48 30.51 22.29 4.62
N LEU A 49 30.25 21.19 5.32
CA LEU A 49 31.08 20.70 6.41
C LEU A 49 32.39 20.13 5.87
N SER A 50 33.50 20.61 6.42
CA SER A 50 34.79 19.94 6.26
C SER A 50 34.91 18.75 7.22
N HIS A 51 35.92 17.92 6.97
CA HIS A 51 36.27 16.83 7.89
C HIS A 51 36.76 17.36 9.24
N ASP A 52 37.42 18.53 9.28
CA ASP A 52 37.87 19.13 10.54
C ASP A 52 36.68 19.62 11.37
N ASP A 53 35.70 20.27 10.72
CA ASP A 53 34.43 20.65 11.37
C ASP A 53 33.73 19.41 11.95
N ALA A 54 33.68 18.31 11.21
CA ALA A 54 33.08 17.07 11.67
C ALA A 54 33.78 16.50 12.92
N LEU A 55 35.11 16.58 13.00
CA LEU A 55 35.86 16.16 14.18
C LEU A 55 35.58 17.06 15.39
N ASP A 56 35.47 18.36 15.19
CA ASP A 56 35.17 19.31 16.26
C ASP A 56 33.75 19.16 16.78
N ILE A 57 32.77 19.00 15.88
CA ILE A 57 31.40 18.62 16.23
C ILE A 57 31.40 17.31 17.04
N ALA A 58 32.14 16.28 16.59
CA ALA A 58 32.20 15.01 17.31
C ALA A 58 32.77 15.15 18.73
N ARG A 59 33.82 15.95 18.90
CA ARG A 59 34.44 16.22 20.21
C ARG A 59 33.43 16.92 21.13
N THR A 60 32.72 17.90 20.59
CA THR A 60 31.68 18.66 21.30
C THR A 60 30.53 17.79 21.72
N LEU A 61 29.98 16.97 20.82
CA LEU A 61 28.89 16.04 21.14
C LEU A 61 29.32 14.99 22.18
N ASP A 62 30.59 14.57 22.19
CA ASP A 62 31.09 13.54 23.12
C ASP A 62 31.51 14.07 24.50
N GLN A 63 31.51 15.39 24.69
CA GLN A 63 32.01 16.02 25.93
C GLN A 63 31.26 15.55 27.19
N PRO A 64 29.91 15.51 27.27
CA PRO A 64 29.22 15.11 28.49
C PRO A 64 29.58 13.69 28.92
N ARG A 65 29.61 12.75 27.97
CA ARG A 65 30.02 11.36 28.23
C ARG A 65 31.43 11.28 28.82
N LYS A 66 32.37 12.05 28.29
CA LYS A 66 33.76 12.08 28.79
C LYS A 66 33.86 12.74 30.16
N ALA A 67 33.15 13.86 30.36
CA ALA A 67 33.19 14.63 31.60
C ALA A 67 32.68 13.82 32.80
N PHE A 68 31.59 13.07 32.63
CA PHE A 68 30.99 12.26 33.69
C PHE A 68 31.47 10.81 33.74
N GLY A 69 32.26 10.36 32.76
CA GLY A 69 32.68 8.97 32.66
C GLY A 69 31.54 7.97 32.42
N THR A 70 30.33 8.44 32.08
CA THR A 70 29.14 7.60 31.92
C THR A 70 29.28 6.69 30.70
N GLN A 71 29.13 5.38 30.91
CA GLN A 71 29.16 4.39 29.83
C GLN A 71 27.76 3.97 29.38
N VAL A 72 27.54 3.99 28.06
CA VAL A 72 26.33 3.45 27.41
C VAL A 72 26.75 2.32 26.49
N THR A 73 26.27 1.11 26.78
CA THR A 73 26.66 -0.10 26.05
C THR A 73 25.44 -0.92 25.64
N SER A 74 25.58 -1.69 24.56
CA SER A 74 24.56 -2.63 24.07
C SER A 74 25.13 -4.05 24.00
N PRO A 75 24.32 -5.09 24.25
CA PRO A 75 24.76 -6.47 24.15
C PRO A 75 25.10 -6.84 22.70
N VAL A 76 26.22 -7.52 22.51
CA VAL A 76 26.58 -8.18 21.25
C VAL A 76 26.06 -9.60 21.33
N LYS A 77 25.17 -9.97 20.40
CA LYS A 77 24.59 -11.31 20.35
C LYS A 77 25.17 -12.12 19.21
N ALA A 78 25.68 -13.30 19.52
CA ALA A 78 26.09 -14.29 18.53
C ALA A 78 25.14 -15.49 18.56
N TRP A 79 25.07 -16.23 17.46
CA TRP A 79 24.37 -17.50 17.44
C TRP A 79 25.21 -18.54 18.19
N ASN A 80 24.63 -19.20 19.18
CA ASN A 80 25.24 -20.35 19.83
C ASN A 80 24.56 -21.62 19.31
N GLU A 81 25.36 -22.49 18.68
CA GLU A 81 24.90 -23.74 18.07
C GLU A 81 24.50 -24.80 19.11
N GLU A 82 25.11 -24.81 20.29
CA GLU A 82 24.80 -25.78 21.35
C GLU A 82 23.40 -25.56 21.92
N ILE A 83 23.02 -24.31 22.18
CA ILE A 83 21.70 -23.96 22.74
C ILE A 83 20.68 -23.55 21.68
N GLN A 84 21.05 -23.59 20.39
CA GLN A 84 20.23 -23.19 19.23
C GLN A 84 19.54 -21.83 19.41
N LYS A 85 20.24 -20.89 20.06
CA LYS A 85 19.72 -19.56 20.42
C LYS A 85 20.81 -18.50 20.34
N LYS A 86 20.38 -17.24 20.22
CA LYS A 86 21.29 -16.10 20.31
C LYS A 86 21.63 -15.79 21.76
N GLU A 87 22.89 -15.90 22.11
CA GLU A 87 23.41 -15.52 23.42
C GLU A 87 24.20 -14.22 23.37
N THR A 88 24.36 -13.58 24.52
CA THR A 88 25.17 -12.36 24.62
C THR A 88 26.62 -12.75 24.84
N VAL A 89 27.47 -12.48 23.84
CA VAL A 89 28.90 -12.81 23.86
C VAL A 89 29.80 -11.64 24.26
N GLY A 90 29.21 -10.47 24.49
CA GLY A 90 29.95 -9.28 24.90
C GLY A 90 29.07 -8.04 24.93
N ARG A 91 29.71 -6.89 25.15
CA ARG A 91 29.06 -5.58 25.10
C ARG A 91 29.89 -4.65 24.24
N LYS A 92 29.22 -3.79 23.48
CA LYS A 92 29.83 -2.74 22.67
C LYS A 92 29.33 -1.37 23.09
N ASP A 93 30.13 -0.35 22.86
CA ASP A 93 29.72 1.04 23.05
C ASP A 93 28.55 1.38 22.12
N SER A 94 27.60 2.12 22.69
CA SER A 94 26.31 2.44 22.08
C SER A 94 25.81 3.80 22.57
N HIS A 95 26.73 4.75 22.74
CA HIS A 95 26.47 6.09 23.27
C HIS A 95 26.03 7.09 22.19
N VAL A 96 26.04 6.70 20.92
CA VAL A 96 25.58 7.53 19.80
C VAL A 96 24.23 7.02 19.34
N TRP A 97 23.23 7.90 19.33
CA TRP A 97 21.94 7.66 18.70
C TRP A 97 21.88 8.42 17.38
N HIS A 98 21.53 7.72 16.30
CA HIS A 98 21.50 8.28 14.95
C HIS A 98 20.15 7.99 14.31
N CYS A 99 19.53 9.01 13.74
CA CYS A 99 18.31 8.87 12.96
C CYS A 99 18.43 9.63 11.65
N SER A 100 18.12 8.98 10.54
CA SER A 100 17.88 9.68 9.27
C SER A 100 16.39 9.93 9.13
N LEU A 101 16.01 11.12 8.68
CA LEU A 101 14.66 11.47 8.25
C LEU A 101 14.71 11.75 6.75
N SER A 102 13.87 11.07 5.98
CA SER A 102 13.83 11.20 4.52
C SER A 102 12.42 11.43 4.02
N LEU A 103 12.26 12.30 3.02
CA LEU A 103 11.03 12.47 2.28
C LEU A 103 10.91 11.41 1.18
N ARG A 104 9.73 11.29 0.58
CA ARG A 104 9.57 10.49 -0.63
C ARG A 104 10.10 11.26 -1.84
N GLU A 105 10.54 10.53 -2.87
CA GLU A 105 11.09 11.11 -4.10
C GLU A 105 10.13 12.05 -4.83
N ASP A 106 8.81 11.86 -4.66
CA ASP A 106 7.75 12.66 -5.28
C ASP A 106 7.37 13.92 -4.49
N GLU A 107 7.91 14.11 -3.28
CA GLU A 107 7.64 15.27 -2.42
C GLU A 107 8.60 16.45 -2.69
N GLY A 108 9.70 16.23 -3.41
CA GLY A 108 10.72 17.24 -3.67
C GLY A 108 11.60 17.52 -2.46
N THR A 109 12.16 18.73 -2.41
CA THR A 109 13.09 19.20 -1.37
C THR A 109 12.44 20.21 -0.44
N LEU A 110 12.83 20.22 0.83
CA LEU A 110 12.48 21.27 1.78
C LEU A 110 13.59 22.31 1.89
N SER A 111 13.21 23.53 2.30
CA SER A 111 14.17 24.56 2.68
C SER A 111 14.87 24.21 3.99
N ASP A 112 16.10 24.68 4.18
CA ASP A 112 16.85 24.48 5.43
C ASP A 112 16.08 24.96 6.67
N GLN A 113 15.34 26.07 6.59
CA GLN A 113 14.49 26.56 7.69
C GLN A 113 13.37 25.58 8.07
N ALA A 114 12.81 24.88 7.08
CA ALA A 114 11.79 23.85 7.33
C ALA A 114 12.44 22.62 7.97
N TRP A 115 13.61 22.21 7.49
CA TRP A 115 14.38 21.14 8.10
C TRP A 115 14.85 21.46 9.52
N GLU A 116 15.26 22.70 9.78
CA GLU A 116 15.60 23.21 11.10
C GLU A 116 14.42 23.06 12.06
N THR A 117 13.24 23.53 11.65
CA THR A 117 12.03 23.45 12.48
C THR A 117 11.64 22.00 12.74
N ILE A 118 11.64 21.15 11.70
CA ILE A 118 11.35 19.71 11.82
C ILE A 118 12.36 19.03 12.75
N ALA A 119 13.65 19.33 12.63
CA ALA A 119 14.70 18.71 13.44
C ALA A 119 14.56 19.08 14.92
N ASN A 120 14.32 20.35 15.22
CA ASN A 120 14.09 20.84 16.59
C ASN A 120 12.85 20.20 17.22
N GLU A 121 11.71 20.23 16.53
CA GLU A 121 10.47 19.61 17.00
C GLU A 121 10.63 18.10 17.19
N PHE A 122 11.29 17.43 16.26
CA PHE A 122 11.55 16.00 16.36
C PHE A 122 12.46 15.68 17.56
N ALA A 123 13.56 16.41 17.75
CA ALA A 123 14.48 16.22 18.88
C ALA A 123 13.78 16.47 20.23
N GLY A 124 12.99 17.54 20.34
CA GLY A 124 12.20 17.88 21.52
C GLY A 124 11.15 16.81 21.84
N ARG A 125 10.30 16.43 20.88
CA ARG A 125 9.25 15.41 21.08
C ARG A 125 9.81 14.01 21.33
N MET A 126 11.01 13.71 20.82
CA MET A 126 11.74 12.49 21.15
C MET A 126 12.27 12.49 22.60
N GLY A 127 12.26 13.65 23.28
CA GLY A 127 12.73 13.81 24.66
C GLY A 127 14.25 13.86 24.77
N PHE A 128 14.94 14.31 23.73
CA PHE A 128 16.37 14.60 23.78
C PHE A 128 16.67 16.02 24.26
N ILE A 129 15.68 16.91 24.20
CA ILE A 129 15.79 18.29 24.67
C ILE A 129 14.91 18.41 25.91
N ASP A 130 15.54 18.73 27.02
CA ASP A 130 14.89 19.01 28.30
C ASP A 130 14.59 20.52 28.36
N PRO A 131 13.37 20.96 28.72
CA PRO A 131 13.04 22.38 28.84
C PRO A 131 13.96 23.15 29.80
N ASP A 132 14.43 22.48 30.86
CA ASP A 132 15.36 23.04 31.85
C ASP A 132 16.84 22.91 31.43
N GLY A 133 17.10 22.31 30.27
CA GLY A 133 18.43 22.13 29.69
C GLY A 133 19.31 21.06 30.34
N ALA A 134 19.18 20.82 31.65
CA ALA A 134 20.06 19.94 32.42
C ALA A 134 20.08 18.49 31.90
N LYS A 135 18.93 17.97 31.45
CA LYS A 135 18.84 16.62 30.87
C LYS A 135 18.82 16.61 29.35
N SER A 136 19.28 17.68 28.72
CA SER A 136 19.41 17.73 27.27
C SER A 136 20.59 16.89 26.80
N SER A 137 20.40 16.21 25.67
CA SER A 137 21.46 15.58 24.91
C SER A 137 22.09 16.61 23.98
N ARG A 138 23.42 16.55 23.80
CA ARG A 138 24.05 17.29 22.70
C ARG A 138 23.71 16.64 21.38
N TRP A 139 23.44 17.46 20.37
CA TRP A 139 22.98 16.95 19.08
C TRP A 139 23.26 17.88 17.91
N VAL A 140 23.17 17.31 16.71
CA VAL A 140 23.27 18.01 15.42
C VAL A 140 22.36 17.36 14.39
N ALA A 141 21.80 18.16 13.49
CA ALA A 141 21.13 17.74 12.27
C ALA A 141 21.92 18.23 11.05
N ILE A 142 22.34 17.29 10.21
CA ILE A 142 23.08 17.55 8.97
C ILE A 142 22.17 17.25 7.79
N HIS A 143 22.04 18.21 6.88
CA HIS A 143 21.27 18.09 5.65
C HIS A 143 22.17 17.71 4.49
N HIS A 144 21.78 16.70 3.71
CA HIS A 144 22.56 16.15 2.60
C HIS A 144 21.89 16.37 1.23
N GLY A 145 20.76 17.08 1.19
CA GLY A 145 19.93 17.26 0.01
C GLY A 145 19.33 15.94 -0.52
N PRO A 146 19.00 15.88 -1.81
CA PRO A 146 18.44 14.68 -2.42
C PRO A 146 19.47 13.55 -2.46
N SER A 147 19.10 12.40 -1.90
CA SER A 147 19.83 11.14 -2.04
C SER A 147 19.91 10.70 -3.52
N LYS A 148 20.67 9.63 -3.80
CA LYS A 148 20.74 9.01 -5.13
C LYS A 148 19.37 8.68 -5.75
N ASN A 149 18.37 8.39 -4.92
CA ASN A 149 17.00 8.07 -5.35
C ASN A 149 16.08 9.31 -5.35
N GLY A 150 16.64 10.53 -5.24
CA GLY A 150 15.87 11.78 -5.23
C GLY A 150 15.21 12.14 -3.91
N ASN A 151 15.35 11.31 -2.86
CA ASN A 151 14.75 11.60 -1.56
C ASN A 151 15.55 12.65 -0.80
N ASP A 152 14.96 13.80 -0.52
CA ASP A 152 15.55 14.81 0.36
C ASP A 152 15.62 14.32 1.81
N HIS A 153 16.74 14.54 2.51
CA HIS A 153 16.96 13.91 3.80
C HIS A 153 17.97 14.60 4.72
N ILE A 154 17.73 14.48 6.02
CA ILE A 154 18.62 14.94 7.09
C ILE A 154 19.04 13.78 8.00
N HIS A 155 20.19 13.93 8.66
CA HIS A 155 20.73 13.02 9.66
C HIS A 155 20.82 13.71 11.01
N LEU A 156 20.05 13.23 11.99
CA LEU A 156 20.15 13.66 13.38
C LEU A 156 21.10 12.73 14.14
N VAL A 157 22.10 13.32 14.80
CA VAL A 157 23.05 12.63 15.68
C VAL A 157 22.88 13.19 17.08
N MET A 158 22.66 12.30 18.04
CA MET A 158 22.44 12.64 19.45
C MET A 158 23.45 11.88 20.32
N GLN A 159 24.04 12.57 21.29
CA GLN A 159 24.77 11.94 22.39
C GLN A 159 23.78 11.35 23.40
N MET A 160 23.95 10.08 23.79
CA MET A 160 23.04 9.43 24.74
C MET A 160 23.37 9.70 26.21
N VAL A 161 24.43 10.46 26.48
CA VAL A 161 24.73 11.03 27.80
C VAL A 161 24.37 12.52 27.80
N THR A 162 23.48 12.90 28.70
CA THR A 162 22.94 14.26 28.81
C THR A 162 23.93 15.20 29.52
N GLU A 163 23.65 16.51 29.51
CA GLU A 163 24.48 17.52 30.18
C GLU A 163 24.67 17.29 31.68
N ASP A 164 23.72 16.65 32.37
CA ASP A 164 23.85 16.22 33.78
C ASP A 164 24.57 14.87 33.98
N GLY A 165 25.04 14.24 32.90
CA GLY A 165 25.71 12.94 32.93
C GLY A 165 24.78 11.73 32.98
N SER A 166 23.46 11.94 33.03
CA SER A 166 22.47 10.85 32.98
C SER A 166 22.31 10.27 31.56
N LYS A 167 21.52 9.21 31.42
CA LYS A 167 21.33 8.50 30.14
C LYS A 167 20.02 8.92 29.48
N ALA A 168 20.08 9.30 28.21
CA ALA A 168 18.92 9.64 27.41
C ALA A 168 17.91 8.48 27.32
N ARG A 169 16.61 8.80 27.37
CA ARG A 169 15.52 7.82 27.35
C ARG A 169 15.25 7.31 25.93
N VAL A 170 15.88 6.20 25.58
CA VAL A 170 15.70 5.55 24.25
C VAL A 170 14.78 4.33 24.25
N HIS A 171 14.02 4.11 25.32
CA HIS A 171 13.02 3.04 25.34
C HIS A 171 11.86 3.36 24.38
N ASN A 172 11.42 2.37 23.59
CA ASN A 172 10.35 2.47 22.61
C ASN A 172 10.50 3.67 21.63
N ASP A 173 11.74 4.01 21.29
CA ASP A 173 12.07 5.16 20.45
C ASP A 173 11.66 4.97 18.98
N PHE A 174 11.68 3.75 18.44
CA PHE A 174 11.20 3.46 17.09
C PHE A 174 9.73 3.82 16.89
N ASP A 175 8.85 3.34 17.78
CA ASP A 175 7.40 3.62 17.72
C ASP A 175 7.12 5.11 17.94
N ARG A 176 7.82 5.72 18.92
CA ARG A 176 7.71 7.15 19.20
C ARG A 176 8.17 8.01 18.01
N ALA A 177 9.29 7.70 17.38
CA ALA A 177 9.78 8.41 16.21
C ALA A 177 8.81 8.31 15.03
N GLN A 178 8.22 7.13 14.79
CA GLN A 178 7.20 6.95 13.75
C GLN A 178 5.97 7.81 14.00
N LYS A 179 5.49 7.88 15.25
CA LYS A 179 4.35 8.73 15.64
C LYS A 179 4.65 10.22 15.45
N ILE A 180 5.82 10.66 15.89
CA ILE A 180 6.26 12.05 15.75
C ILE A 180 6.41 12.43 14.28
N CYS A 181 7.01 11.57 13.45
CA CYS A 181 7.08 11.81 12.01
C CYS A 181 5.69 11.94 11.38
N GLY A 182 4.72 11.12 11.81
CA GLY A 182 3.33 11.25 11.36
C GLY A 182 2.64 12.55 11.81
N GLN A 183 3.00 13.12 12.96
CA GLN A 183 2.49 14.42 13.41
C GLN A 183 3.12 15.56 12.60
N LEU A 184 4.44 15.53 12.42
CA LEU A 184 5.18 16.51 11.64
C LEU A 184 4.74 16.49 10.17
N GLU A 185 4.47 15.32 9.60
CA GLU A 185 3.91 15.23 8.24
C GLU A 185 2.60 16.02 8.12
N LYS A 186 1.71 15.96 9.13
CA LYS A 186 0.45 16.72 9.12
C LYS A 186 0.68 18.22 9.29
N GLU A 187 1.52 18.59 10.25
CA GLU A 187 1.80 19.99 10.60
C GLU A 187 2.48 20.74 9.47
N PHE A 188 3.38 20.07 8.74
CA PHE A 188 4.12 20.65 7.61
C PHE A 188 3.48 20.37 6.25
N GLY A 189 2.29 19.75 6.20
CA GLY A 189 1.57 19.48 4.96
C GLY A 189 2.29 18.49 4.01
N LEU A 190 3.16 17.63 4.56
CA LEU A 190 3.90 16.62 3.82
C LEU A 190 3.03 15.40 3.49
N ALA A 191 3.48 14.59 2.53
CA ALA A 191 2.83 13.33 2.23
C ALA A 191 2.87 12.42 3.45
N LEU A 192 1.69 12.03 3.90
CA LEU A 192 1.54 11.08 4.98
C LEU A 192 2.07 9.72 4.52
N THR A 193 3.05 9.20 5.26
CA THR A 193 3.55 7.85 4.99
C THR A 193 2.39 6.87 5.13
N GLU A 194 2.12 6.09 4.07
CA GLU A 194 1.02 5.13 4.01
C GLU A 194 0.99 4.24 5.28
N GLY A 195 -0.15 4.22 5.97
CA GLY A 195 -0.35 3.43 7.17
C GLY A 195 -0.31 4.15 8.52
N ARG A 196 0.13 5.41 8.57
CA ARG A 196 0.28 6.14 9.84
C ARG A 196 -1.02 6.72 10.41
N GLU A 197 -2.01 7.05 9.58
CA GLU A 197 -3.24 7.67 10.09
C GLU A 197 -4.24 6.67 10.69
N THR A 198 -4.28 5.43 10.22
CA THR A 198 -5.34 4.48 10.62
C THR A 198 -4.83 3.32 11.47
N GLY A 199 -3.51 3.18 11.63
CA GLY A 199 -2.88 2.02 12.28
C GLY A 199 -3.18 0.68 11.59
N GLN A 200 -3.68 0.74 10.36
CA GLN A 200 -4.23 -0.38 9.63
C GLN A 200 -3.48 -0.46 8.30
N VAL A 201 -2.34 -1.14 8.30
CA VAL A 201 -1.63 -1.54 7.08
C VAL A 201 -1.83 -3.04 6.93
N LEU A 202 -1.89 -3.54 5.70
CA LEU A 202 -1.66 -4.95 5.48
C LEU A 202 -0.34 -5.34 6.17
N ALA A 203 -0.28 -6.53 6.77
CA ALA A 203 0.95 -6.94 7.44
C ALA A 203 2.09 -7.03 6.41
N ALA A 204 3.01 -6.07 6.47
CA ALA A 204 4.20 -6.05 5.65
C ALA A 204 5.02 -7.32 5.85
N GLU A 205 5.75 -7.69 4.79
CA GLU A 205 6.79 -8.69 4.85
C GLU A 205 7.83 -8.31 5.91
N LYS A 206 8.11 -9.22 6.84
CA LYS A 206 9.24 -9.04 7.76
C LYS A 206 10.52 -9.63 7.15
N PRO A 207 11.71 -9.02 7.35
CA PRO A 207 12.98 -9.58 6.87
C PRO A 207 13.29 -11.00 7.37
N GLY A 208 12.72 -11.41 8.51
CA GLY A 208 12.84 -12.79 9.00
C GLY A 208 11.95 -13.78 8.23
N GLU A 209 10.82 -13.33 7.68
CA GLU A 209 9.92 -14.15 6.85
C GLU A 209 10.51 -14.35 5.46
N LYS A 210 11.10 -13.30 4.87
CA LYS A 210 11.85 -13.40 3.60
C LYS A 210 13.01 -14.38 3.68
N ARG A 211 13.90 -14.19 4.66
CA ARG A 211 15.04 -15.09 4.91
C ARG A 211 14.62 -16.54 5.20
N ARG A 212 13.44 -16.73 5.78
CA ARG A 212 12.88 -18.08 5.97
C ARG A 212 12.47 -18.68 4.64
N ALA A 213 11.70 -17.95 3.82
CA ALA A 213 11.30 -18.42 2.51
C ALA A 213 12.53 -18.79 1.66
N GLU A 214 13.55 -17.93 1.66
CA GLU A 214 14.84 -18.19 0.98
C GLU A 214 15.54 -19.44 1.52
N ARG A 215 15.63 -19.61 2.85
CA ARG A 215 16.29 -20.80 3.47
C ARG A 215 15.55 -22.10 3.18
N GLU A 216 14.22 -22.04 3.09
CA GLU A 216 13.36 -23.21 2.89
C GLU A 216 13.08 -23.48 1.40
N ASP A 217 13.73 -22.75 0.49
CA ASP A 217 13.45 -22.76 -0.95
C ASP A 217 11.94 -22.63 -1.25
N ALA A 218 11.26 -21.84 -0.42
CA ALA A 218 9.83 -21.62 -0.54
C ALA A 218 9.59 -20.64 -1.69
N PRO A 219 8.67 -20.96 -2.62
CA PRO A 219 8.41 -20.10 -3.78
C PRO A 219 7.82 -18.74 -3.40
N TRP A 220 7.25 -18.61 -2.21
CA TRP A 220 6.59 -17.39 -1.74
C TRP A 220 6.80 -17.14 -0.25
N VAL A 221 6.60 -15.88 0.15
CA VAL A 221 6.40 -15.53 1.56
C VAL A 221 4.95 -15.86 1.95
N ASP A 222 4.76 -16.76 2.92
CA ASP A 222 3.46 -17.32 3.34
C ASP A 222 2.34 -16.26 3.45
N LYS A 223 2.60 -15.11 4.09
CA LYS A 223 1.59 -14.06 4.29
C LYS A 223 1.05 -13.45 3.01
N ILE A 224 1.92 -13.25 2.01
CA ILE A 224 1.55 -12.63 0.74
C ILE A 224 0.69 -13.62 -0.03
N GLU A 225 1.14 -14.87 -0.09
CA GLU A 225 0.43 -15.92 -0.81
C GLU A 225 -0.90 -16.30 -0.15
N LEU A 226 -0.97 -16.35 1.19
CA LEU A 226 -2.22 -16.55 1.90
C LEU A 226 -3.25 -15.45 1.58
N ARG A 227 -2.84 -14.18 1.54
CA ARG A 227 -3.77 -13.09 1.18
C ARG A 227 -4.31 -13.25 -0.24
N ARG A 228 -3.43 -13.57 -1.19
CA ARG A 228 -3.81 -13.84 -2.58
C ARG A 228 -4.83 -14.98 -2.67
N ARG A 229 -4.56 -16.13 -2.05
CA ARG A 229 -5.46 -17.29 -2.06
C ARG A 229 -6.79 -17.03 -1.37
N LEU A 230 -6.78 -16.36 -0.21
CA LEU A 230 -8.00 -16.05 0.54
C LEU A 230 -8.88 -15.04 -0.19
N ARG A 231 -8.31 -13.98 -0.74
CA ARG A 231 -9.04 -12.99 -1.55
C ARG A 231 -9.65 -13.62 -2.79
N ALA A 232 -8.91 -14.48 -3.48
CA ALA A 232 -9.42 -15.23 -4.63
C ALA A 232 -10.53 -16.22 -4.24
N ALA A 233 -10.38 -16.95 -3.13
CA ALA A 233 -11.41 -17.84 -2.62
C ALA A 233 -12.70 -17.07 -2.31
N LEU A 234 -12.58 -15.89 -1.68
CA LEU A 234 -13.70 -15.01 -1.38
C LEU A 234 -14.37 -14.45 -2.64
N ALA A 235 -13.58 -14.05 -3.65
CA ALA A 235 -14.08 -13.57 -4.95
C ALA A 235 -15.01 -14.59 -5.64
N ASN A 236 -14.74 -15.87 -5.40
CA ASN A 236 -15.42 -16.99 -6.04
C ASN A 236 -16.57 -17.56 -5.18
N SER A 237 -16.83 -16.99 -4.00
CA SER A 237 -17.77 -17.52 -3.02
C SER A 237 -19.11 -16.78 -3.02
N THR A 238 -20.17 -17.53 -2.70
CA THR A 238 -21.53 -17.01 -2.52
C THR A 238 -22.12 -17.31 -1.13
N SER A 239 -21.41 -18.10 -0.32
CA SER A 239 -21.76 -18.41 1.06
C SER A 239 -20.52 -18.71 1.90
N GLU A 240 -20.66 -18.72 3.23
CA GLU A 240 -19.55 -19.02 4.14
C GLU A 240 -19.04 -20.46 3.93
N ALA A 241 -19.93 -21.43 3.74
CA ALA A 241 -19.56 -22.81 3.42
C ALA A 241 -18.73 -22.89 2.12
N ASN A 242 -19.16 -22.16 1.07
CA ASN A 242 -18.44 -22.07 -0.20
C ASN A 242 -17.05 -21.45 -0.01
N PHE A 243 -16.94 -20.42 0.82
CA PHE A 243 -15.66 -19.81 1.15
C PHE A 243 -14.70 -20.80 1.80
N VAL A 244 -15.13 -21.51 2.85
CA VAL A 244 -14.28 -22.49 3.55
C VAL A 244 -13.81 -23.58 2.58
N ALA A 245 -14.73 -24.15 1.79
CA ALA A 245 -14.40 -25.17 0.80
C ALA A 245 -13.41 -24.66 -0.26
N ARG A 246 -13.56 -23.42 -0.73
CA ARG A 246 -12.65 -22.82 -1.72
C ARG A 246 -11.29 -22.47 -1.14
N VAL A 247 -11.21 -22.02 0.11
CA VAL A 247 -9.93 -21.83 0.81
C VAL A 247 -9.20 -23.16 0.91
N TYR A 248 -9.92 -24.22 1.29
CA TYR A 248 -9.36 -25.57 1.32
C TYR A 248 -8.86 -26.01 -0.08
N GLN A 249 -9.67 -25.84 -1.13
CA GLN A 249 -9.30 -26.16 -2.52
C GLN A 249 -8.14 -25.31 -3.06
N ALA A 250 -7.90 -24.12 -2.51
CA ALA A 250 -6.74 -23.30 -2.81
C ALA A 250 -5.45 -23.79 -2.11
N GLY A 251 -5.46 -25.00 -1.53
CA GLY A 251 -4.29 -25.59 -0.89
C GLY A 251 -3.93 -24.93 0.44
N VAL A 252 -4.89 -24.27 1.10
CA VAL A 252 -4.69 -23.64 2.42
C VAL A 252 -5.24 -24.56 3.50
N ILE A 253 -4.45 -24.77 4.56
CA ILE A 253 -4.91 -25.43 5.78
C ILE A 253 -5.74 -24.40 6.54
N ILE A 254 -7.01 -24.70 6.83
CA ILE A 254 -7.95 -23.79 7.47
C ILE A 254 -8.50 -24.42 8.75
N ARG A 255 -8.45 -23.69 9.86
CA ARG A 255 -8.92 -24.16 11.17
C ARG A 255 -9.92 -23.18 11.79
N PRO A 256 -11.16 -23.59 12.10
CA PRO A 256 -12.08 -22.75 12.86
C PRO A 256 -11.55 -22.46 14.28
N ARG A 257 -11.92 -21.29 14.80
CA ARG A 257 -11.86 -20.97 16.23
C ARG A 257 -13.28 -20.93 16.73
N PHE A 258 -13.62 -21.83 17.64
CA PHE A 258 -14.94 -21.89 18.23
C PHE A 258 -15.10 -20.88 19.37
N ALA A 259 -16.35 -20.49 19.65
CA ALA A 259 -16.69 -19.76 20.87
C ALA A 259 -16.29 -20.57 22.12
N GLN A 260 -15.97 -19.87 23.21
CA GLN A 260 -15.54 -20.52 24.45
C GLN A 260 -16.64 -21.47 24.97
N GLY A 261 -16.28 -22.74 25.20
CA GLY A 261 -17.18 -23.77 25.71
C GLY A 261 -18.20 -24.30 24.69
N ARG A 262 -18.09 -23.94 23.41
CA ARG A 262 -18.98 -24.39 22.32
C ARG A 262 -18.17 -24.97 21.17
N THR A 263 -18.75 -25.91 20.42
CA THR A 263 -18.16 -26.50 19.20
C THR A 263 -19.05 -26.29 17.97
N ASN A 264 -20.17 -25.58 18.14
CA ASN A 264 -21.17 -25.30 17.11
C ASN A 264 -21.18 -23.83 16.65
N GLU A 265 -20.32 -22.99 17.20
CA GLU A 265 -20.26 -21.56 16.88
C GLU A 265 -18.83 -21.15 16.54
N VAL A 266 -18.60 -20.74 15.29
CA VAL A 266 -17.27 -20.30 14.81
C VAL A 266 -17.16 -18.78 14.94
N THR A 267 -16.21 -18.31 15.75
CA THR A 267 -15.94 -16.90 16.05
C THR A 267 -14.74 -16.34 15.29
N GLY A 268 -13.91 -17.21 14.72
CA GLY A 268 -12.77 -16.83 13.90
C GLY A 268 -12.16 -18.04 13.20
N TYR A 269 -11.03 -17.83 12.54
CA TYR A 269 -10.29 -18.92 11.91
C TYR A 269 -8.80 -18.61 11.84
N SER A 270 -8.00 -19.65 11.64
CA SER A 270 -6.57 -19.55 11.38
C SER A 270 -6.23 -20.33 10.11
N VAL A 271 -5.20 -19.87 9.41
CA VAL A 271 -4.82 -20.38 8.10
C VAL A 271 -3.32 -20.60 8.01
N ALA A 272 -2.90 -21.61 7.28
CA ALA A 272 -1.50 -21.89 7.02
C ALA A 272 -1.31 -22.42 5.60
N LEU A 273 -0.15 -22.17 5.00
CA LEU A 273 0.32 -22.98 3.89
C LEU A 273 0.97 -24.25 4.44
N PRO A 274 0.88 -25.39 3.72
CA PRO A 274 1.72 -26.54 3.99
C PRO A 274 3.20 -26.14 4.07
N ALA A 275 3.98 -26.85 4.86
CA ALA A 275 5.43 -26.67 4.84
C ALA A 275 5.98 -27.01 3.44
N PRO A 276 6.97 -26.25 2.92
CA PRO A 276 7.63 -26.60 1.67
C PRO A 276 8.20 -28.02 1.70
N ALA A 277 8.27 -28.67 0.54
CA ALA A 277 8.87 -29.99 0.42
C ALA A 277 10.32 -29.98 0.94
N GLY A 278 10.69 -30.96 1.77
CA GLY A 278 12.03 -31.01 2.39
C GLY A 278 12.17 -30.18 3.68
N SER A 279 11.13 -29.45 4.10
CA SER A 279 11.12 -28.75 5.38
C SER A 279 10.58 -29.62 6.51
N ASN A 280 11.30 -29.71 7.63
CA ASN A 280 10.90 -30.46 8.82
C ASN A 280 10.06 -29.63 9.81
N ARG A 281 9.53 -28.46 9.39
CA ARG A 281 8.73 -27.61 10.27
C ARG A 281 7.24 -27.92 10.18
N ASP A 282 6.53 -27.62 11.25
CA ASP A 282 5.07 -27.53 11.21
C ASP A 282 4.57 -26.34 10.37
N PRO A 283 3.35 -26.42 9.82
CA PRO A 283 2.69 -25.28 9.19
C PRO A 283 2.55 -24.08 10.14
N LEU A 284 2.85 -22.88 9.63
CA LEU A 284 2.76 -21.64 10.39
C LEU A 284 1.37 -21.03 10.27
N PHE A 285 0.65 -20.98 11.38
CA PHE A 285 -0.72 -20.45 11.41
C PHE A 285 -0.75 -18.94 11.57
N TYR A 286 -1.55 -18.30 10.72
CA TYR A 286 -1.84 -16.88 10.73
C TYR A 286 -3.31 -16.64 11.04
N ALA A 287 -3.59 -15.60 11.83
CA ALA A 287 -4.93 -15.06 11.93
C ALA A 287 -5.19 -14.18 10.67
N PRO A 288 -6.19 -14.48 9.84
CA PRO A 288 -6.50 -13.71 8.63
C PRO A 288 -6.72 -12.22 8.90
N SER A 289 -7.32 -11.87 10.03
CA SER A 289 -7.50 -10.48 10.48
C SER A 289 -6.18 -9.72 10.73
N LYS A 290 -5.07 -10.44 10.91
CA LYS A 290 -3.71 -9.88 11.02
C LYS A 290 -2.96 -9.90 9.69
N LEU A 291 -3.51 -10.53 8.65
CA LEU A 291 -2.99 -10.47 7.29
C LEU A 291 -3.65 -9.30 6.55
N ASP A 292 -4.98 -9.30 6.54
CA ASP A 292 -5.86 -8.31 5.93
C ASP A 292 -7.16 -8.26 6.73
N LYS A 293 -7.55 -7.09 7.24
CA LYS A 293 -8.74 -6.95 8.06
C LYS A 293 -10.01 -7.33 7.30
N SER A 294 -10.06 -7.12 5.99
CA SER A 294 -11.18 -7.53 5.12
C SER A 294 -11.37 -9.05 5.05
N LEU A 295 -10.36 -9.83 5.45
CA LEU A 295 -10.40 -11.29 5.55
C LEU A 295 -10.74 -11.79 6.97
N SER A 296 -11.03 -10.91 7.92
CA SER A 296 -11.59 -11.35 9.21
C SER A 296 -12.95 -12.04 9.00
N LEU A 297 -13.30 -13.02 9.85
CA LEU A 297 -14.55 -13.76 9.69
C LEU A 297 -15.80 -12.86 9.64
N PRO A 298 -15.93 -11.79 10.46
CA PRO A 298 -17.04 -10.85 10.35
C PRO A 298 -17.08 -10.13 8.99
N ASN A 299 -15.94 -9.72 8.44
CA ASN A 299 -15.88 -9.03 7.15
C ASN A 299 -16.08 -9.98 5.97
N VAL A 300 -15.67 -11.24 6.09
CA VAL A 300 -15.99 -12.30 5.13
C VAL A 300 -17.50 -12.54 5.09
N ARG A 301 -18.14 -12.69 6.26
CA ARG A 301 -19.60 -12.84 6.39
C ARG A 301 -20.35 -11.63 5.81
N ALA A 302 -19.94 -10.43 6.17
CA ALA A 302 -20.51 -9.19 5.62
C ALA A 302 -20.39 -9.12 4.09
N ALA A 303 -19.23 -9.51 3.53
CA ALA A 303 -19.03 -9.55 2.08
C ALA A 303 -19.91 -10.58 1.37
N LEU A 304 -20.32 -11.65 2.07
CA LEU A 304 -21.19 -12.72 1.58
C LEU A 304 -22.67 -12.48 1.92
N GLY A 305 -23.02 -11.33 2.50
CA GLY A 305 -24.39 -10.97 2.86
C GLY A 305 -24.96 -11.70 4.08
N THR A 306 -24.12 -12.31 4.92
CA THR A 306 -24.53 -13.01 6.15
C THR A 306 -24.22 -12.20 7.42
N TYR A 307 -25.17 -12.13 8.36
CA TYR A 307 -25.01 -11.35 9.61
C TYR A 307 -24.66 -12.23 10.83
N SER A 308 -23.71 -11.71 11.62
CA SER A 308 -23.13 -12.09 12.93
C SER A 308 -22.97 -13.57 13.33
N ASN A 309 -24.02 -14.38 13.28
CA ASN A 309 -24.04 -15.72 13.88
C ASN A 309 -23.43 -16.81 12.97
N GLY A 310 -23.09 -16.44 11.73
CA GLY A 310 -22.57 -17.34 10.71
C GLY A 310 -23.67 -18.15 10.03
N ASP A 311 -23.32 -18.74 8.90
CA ASP A 311 -24.19 -19.64 8.16
C ASP A 311 -24.25 -21.00 8.89
N PRO A 312 -25.41 -21.46 9.40
CA PRO A 312 -25.54 -22.78 10.04
C PRO A 312 -25.10 -23.93 9.12
N GLN A 313 -25.24 -23.76 7.79
CA GLN A 313 -24.78 -24.75 6.81
C GLN A 313 -23.25 -24.80 6.69
N ALA A 314 -22.55 -23.75 7.11
CA ALA A 314 -21.08 -23.72 7.09
C ALA A 314 -20.46 -24.51 8.24
N LEU A 315 -21.19 -24.79 9.33
CA LEU A 315 -20.62 -25.50 10.49
C LEU A 315 -20.08 -26.87 10.11
N GLY A 316 -20.82 -27.64 9.29
CA GLY A 316 -20.37 -28.93 8.79
C GLY A 316 -19.07 -28.83 7.99
N THR A 317 -18.99 -27.85 7.07
CA THR A 317 -17.78 -27.60 6.27
C THR A 317 -16.60 -27.13 7.12
N TRP A 318 -16.85 -26.30 8.14
CA TRP A 318 -15.82 -25.90 9.11
C TRP A 318 -15.28 -27.09 9.89
N GLN A 319 -16.15 -28.01 10.33
CA GLN A 319 -15.76 -29.21 11.06
C GLN A 319 -15.03 -30.22 10.17
N GLU A 320 -15.49 -30.40 8.92
CA GLU A 320 -14.86 -31.27 7.92
C GLU A 320 -13.40 -30.87 7.66
N HIS A 321 -13.13 -29.57 7.53
CA HIS A 321 -11.79 -29.07 7.21
C HIS A 321 -10.92 -28.75 8.44
N HIS A 322 -11.45 -28.86 9.67
CA HIS A 322 -10.74 -28.48 10.91
C HIS A 322 -9.49 -29.31 11.20
N GLN A 323 -9.47 -30.60 10.84
CA GLN A 323 -8.36 -31.52 11.15
C GLN A 323 -7.49 -31.86 9.93
N SER A 324 -7.82 -31.36 8.75
CA SER A 324 -7.16 -31.77 7.51
C SER A 324 -5.72 -31.25 7.43
N THR A 325 -4.75 -32.16 7.34
CA THR A 325 -3.40 -31.85 6.87
C THR A 325 -3.41 -31.83 5.34
N ARG A 326 -2.71 -30.88 4.71
CA ARG A 326 -2.52 -30.88 3.26
C ARG A 326 -1.05 -31.05 2.92
N THR A 327 -0.78 -31.84 1.90
CA THR A 327 0.46 -31.79 1.13
C THR A 327 0.42 -30.61 0.17
N ALA A 328 1.57 -30.22 -0.40
CA ALA A 328 1.68 -29.12 -1.35
C ALA A 328 0.98 -29.44 -2.69
N GLU A 329 -0.36 -29.46 -2.69
CA GLU A 329 -1.15 -29.56 -3.91
C GLU A 329 -1.27 -28.21 -4.61
N LYS A 330 -1.38 -28.26 -5.94
CA LYS A 330 -1.51 -27.06 -6.77
C LYS A 330 -2.84 -26.37 -6.51
N PRO A 331 -2.84 -25.07 -6.18
CA PRO A 331 -4.07 -24.35 -5.90
C PRO A 331 -4.93 -24.23 -7.18
N ARG A 332 -6.25 -24.45 -7.04
CA ARG A 332 -7.19 -24.31 -8.15
C ARG A 332 -7.84 -22.93 -8.16
N ALA A 333 -7.84 -22.27 -9.31
CA ALA A 333 -8.60 -21.04 -9.53
C ALA A 333 -10.09 -21.38 -9.78
N GLY A 334 -10.98 -20.64 -9.13
CA GLY A 334 -12.42 -20.69 -9.38
C GLY A 334 -12.90 -19.52 -10.24
N ALA A 335 -14.10 -19.62 -10.78
CA ALA A 335 -14.80 -18.50 -11.41
C ALA A 335 -15.39 -17.56 -10.36
N MET A 336 -15.39 -16.26 -10.67
CA MET A 336 -15.88 -15.21 -9.78
C MET A 336 -17.40 -15.30 -9.58
N SER A 337 -17.87 -14.95 -8.39
CA SER A 337 -19.28 -15.08 -8.01
C SER A 337 -20.18 -14.12 -8.80
N LYS A 338 -21.45 -14.50 -9.00
CA LYS A 338 -22.44 -13.67 -9.72
C LYS A 338 -22.67 -12.32 -9.02
N ASP A 339 -22.62 -12.30 -7.69
CA ASP A 339 -22.79 -11.08 -6.88
C ASP A 339 -21.66 -10.09 -7.13
N LEU A 340 -20.41 -10.56 -7.06
CA LEU A 340 -19.24 -9.72 -7.33
C LEU A 340 -19.24 -9.22 -8.77
N TRP A 341 -19.66 -10.06 -9.73
CA TRP A 341 -19.90 -9.65 -11.11
C TRP A 341 -21.00 -8.60 -11.27
N SER A 342 -22.04 -8.65 -10.44
CA SER A 342 -23.09 -7.64 -10.42
C SER A 342 -22.54 -6.29 -9.97
N LYS A 343 -21.76 -6.27 -8.89
CA LYS A 343 -21.06 -5.07 -8.39
C LYS A 343 -20.15 -4.45 -9.46
N VAL A 344 -19.38 -5.28 -10.17
CA VAL A 344 -18.56 -4.82 -11.30
C VAL A 344 -19.40 -4.17 -12.39
N ARG A 345 -20.56 -4.76 -12.74
CA ARG A 345 -21.45 -4.24 -13.77
C ARG A 345 -22.12 -2.93 -13.36
N THR A 346 -22.51 -2.79 -12.09
CA THR A 346 -23.19 -1.60 -11.56
C THR A 346 -22.22 -0.49 -11.18
N GLY A 347 -20.91 -0.77 -11.13
CA GLY A 347 -19.89 0.18 -10.67
C GLY A 347 -19.81 0.30 -9.14
N ASP A 348 -20.58 -0.49 -8.38
CA ASP A 348 -20.60 -0.51 -6.92
C ASP A 348 -19.49 -1.42 -6.37
N VAL A 349 -18.24 -1.12 -6.74
CA VAL A 349 -17.07 -1.93 -6.40
C VAL A 349 -16.21 -1.20 -5.37
N THR A 350 -15.99 -1.82 -4.21
CA THR A 350 -15.07 -1.29 -3.21
C THR A 350 -13.62 -1.65 -3.52
N HIS A 351 -12.65 -1.01 -2.85
CA HIS A 351 -11.24 -1.43 -2.94
C HIS A 351 -11.02 -2.86 -2.44
N ALA A 352 -11.81 -3.33 -1.46
CA ALA A 352 -11.76 -4.73 -1.03
C ALA A 352 -12.25 -5.68 -2.14
N ASP A 353 -13.26 -5.27 -2.91
CA ASP A 353 -13.75 -6.02 -4.07
C ASP A 353 -12.74 -6.05 -5.22
N LEU A 354 -12.09 -4.93 -5.52
CA LEU A 354 -10.99 -4.89 -6.48
C LEU A 354 -9.84 -5.82 -6.05
N ALA A 355 -9.47 -5.79 -4.77
CA ALA A 355 -8.45 -6.69 -4.24
C ALA A 355 -8.79 -8.17 -4.46
N ARG A 356 -10.07 -8.54 -4.34
CA ARG A 356 -10.60 -9.89 -4.60
C ARG A 356 -10.57 -10.24 -6.09
N ILE A 357 -11.00 -9.33 -6.96
CA ILE A 357 -11.00 -9.52 -8.42
C ILE A 357 -9.58 -9.74 -8.94
N PHE A 358 -8.65 -8.87 -8.57
CA PHE A 358 -7.25 -9.00 -8.98
C PHE A 358 -6.60 -10.26 -8.41
N ALA A 359 -6.93 -10.67 -7.18
CA ALA A 359 -6.46 -11.93 -6.63
C ALA A 359 -6.98 -13.13 -7.43
N ALA A 360 -8.27 -13.14 -7.78
CA ALA A 360 -8.86 -14.19 -8.61
C ALA A 360 -8.21 -14.27 -9.99
N GLY A 361 -7.98 -13.11 -10.63
CA GLY A 361 -7.23 -13.01 -11.88
C GLY A 361 -5.80 -13.55 -11.74
N SER A 362 -5.09 -13.17 -10.68
CA SER A 362 -3.74 -13.68 -10.41
C SER A 362 -3.73 -15.21 -10.26
N MET A 363 -4.66 -15.79 -9.49
CA MET A 363 -4.76 -17.24 -9.34
C MET A 363 -4.99 -17.95 -10.68
N LYS A 364 -5.77 -17.33 -11.59
CA LYS A 364 -6.13 -17.91 -12.89
C LYS A 364 -5.02 -17.79 -13.93
N TYR A 365 -4.44 -16.59 -14.07
CA TYR A 365 -3.52 -16.25 -15.16
C TYR A 365 -2.06 -16.30 -14.74
N GLU A 366 -1.72 -15.88 -13.52
CA GLU A 366 -0.34 -15.83 -13.02
C GLU A 366 0.06 -17.10 -12.25
N ARG A 367 -0.94 -17.84 -11.74
CA ARG A 367 -0.78 -19.16 -11.11
C ARG A 367 0.26 -19.15 -9.98
N GLU A 368 1.41 -19.80 -10.20
CA GLU A 368 2.52 -19.96 -9.24
C GLU A 368 3.56 -18.83 -9.34
N SER A 369 3.42 -17.91 -10.30
CA SER A 369 4.32 -16.77 -10.52
C SER A 369 3.58 -15.44 -10.35
N PRO A 370 3.26 -15.03 -9.10
CA PRO A 370 2.56 -13.77 -8.82
C PRO A 370 3.22 -12.58 -9.54
N GLY A 371 2.41 -11.82 -10.28
CA GLY A 371 2.84 -10.76 -11.17
C GLY A 371 2.04 -9.47 -10.97
N PRO A 372 1.78 -8.69 -12.03
CA PRO A 372 1.02 -7.44 -11.93
C PRO A 372 -0.36 -7.55 -11.28
N LEU A 373 -1.12 -8.61 -11.52
CA LEU A 373 -2.44 -8.82 -10.90
C LEU A 373 -2.31 -9.07 -9.39
N ALA A 374 -1.32 -9.84 -8.96
CA ALA A 374 -1.03 -10.00 -7.53
C ALA A 374 -0.65 -8.66 -6.88
N GLN A 375 0.17 -7.84 -7.54
CA GLN A 375 0.55 -6.51 -7.06
C GLN A 375 -0.65 -5.57 -6.95
N MET A 376 -1.57 -5.60 -7.93
CA MET A 376 -2.81 -4.82 -7.87
C MET A 376 -3.74 -5.29 -6.76
N SER A 377 -3.84 -6.61 -6.53
CA SER A 377 -4.59 -7.15 -5.39
C SER A 377 -4.07 -6.61 -4.06
N GLU A 378 -2.74 -6.59 -3.91
CA GLU A 378 -2.05 -6.07 -2.74
C GLU A 378 -2.29 -4.58 -2.54
N HIS A 379 -2.15 -3.79 -3.61
CA HIS A 379 -2.41 -2.36 -3.59
C HIS A 379 -3.84 -2.03 -3.17
N HIS A 380 -4.84 -2.63 -3.82
CA HIS A 380 -6.24 -2.38 -3.47
C HIS A 380 -6.59 -2.89 -2.08
N GLY A 381 -6.01 -4.00 -1.64
CA GLY A 381 -6.16 -4.47 -0.26
C GLY A 381 -5.57 -3.46 0.75
N GLN A 382 -4.46 -2.81 0.39
CA GLN A 382 -3.79 -1.83 1.24
C GLN A 382 -4.66 -0.58 1.39
N VAL A 383 -5.23 -0.10 0.27
CA VAL A 383 -6.17 1.02 0.28
C VAL A 383 -7.47 0.68 0.99
N ALA A 384 -7.97 -0.56 0.88
CA ALA A 384 -9.19 -0.98 1.59
C ALA A 384 -9.02 -0.98 3.12
N VAL A 385 -7.81 -1.24 3.61
CA VAL A 385 -7.49 -1.29 5.04
C VAL A 385 -7.06 0.09 5.57
N ASN A 386 -6.47 0.93 4.72
CA ASN A 386 -6.14 2.33 4.98
C ASN A 386 -6.70 3.25 3.89
N PRO A 387 -8.01 3.53 3.86
CA PRO A 387 -8.55 4.48 2.89
C PRO A 387 -7.89 5.84 3.15
N PRO A 388 -7.26 6.47 2.16
CA PRO A 388 -6.62 7.76 2.36
C PRO A 388 -7.65 8.78 2.87
N ALA A 389 -7.22 9.69 3.75
CA ALA A 389 -8.06 10.80 4.17
C ALA A 389 -8.59 11.53 2.92
N TYR A 390 -9.89 11.82 2.91
CA TYR A 390 -10.66 12.36 1.78
C TYR A 390 -9.95 13.45 0.96
N GLY A 391 -9.03 14.23 1.55
CA GLY A 391 -8.26 15.28 0.88
C GLY A 391 -7.15 14.82 -0.09
N TYR A 392 -6.58 13.62 0.04
CA TYR A 392 -5.55 13.14 -0.91
C TYR A 392 -6.19 12.56 -2.18
N MET A 393 -7.25 11.76 -2.03
CA MET A 393 -8.11 11.34 -3.14
C MET A 393 -8.76 12.55 -3.80
N GLY A 394 -9.26 13.52 -3.03
CA GLY A 394 -9.85 14.76 -3.54
C GLY A 394 -8.92 15.57 -4.42
N ARG A 395 -7.61 15.64 -4.13
CA ARG A 395 -6.62 16.38 -4.95
C ARG A 395 -6.16 15.63 -6.20
N GLN A 396 -6.03 14.30 -6.14
CA GLN A 396 -5.82 13.48 -7.33
C GLN A 396 -7.06 13.45 -8.23
N MET A 397 -8.25 13.42 -7.62
CA MET A 397 -9.53 13.54 -8.29
C MET A 397 -9.70 14.95 -8.90
N ASP A 398 -9.37 16.04 -8.21
CA ASP A 398 -9.43 17.41 -8.78
C ASP A 398 -8.50 17.59 -9.98
N ARG A 399 -7.31 16.96 -9.97
CA ARG A 399 -6.42 16.93 -11.15
C ARG A 399 -6.93 16.06 -12.29
N ALA A 400 -7.74 15.05 -12.00
CA ALA A 400 -8.31 14.13 -13.00
C ALA A 400 -9.71 14.55 -13.50
N LEU A 401 -10.42 15.40 -12.75
CA LEU A 401 -11.85 15.70 -12.92
C LEU A 401 -12.16 17.13 -13.35
N SER A 402 -11.28 17.79 -14.12
CA SER A 402 -11.72 19.00 -14.83
C SER A 402 -12.73 18.63 -15.92
N LYS A 403 -14.02 18.67 -15.52
CA LYS A 403 -15.29 18.66 -16.28
C LYS A 403 -16.07 17.33 -16.35
N ASN A 404 -17.06 17.25 -15.45
CA ASN A 404 -18.27 16.41 -15.33
C ASN A 404 -18.21 15.06 -14.56
N PRO A 405 -19.09 14.84 -13.54
CA PRO A 405 -18.85 13.85 -12.46
C PRO A 405 -19.67 12.55 -12.55
N VAL A 406 -20.24 12.19 -13.70
CA VAL A 406 -21.04 10.94 -13.85
C VAL A 406 -20.46 9.96 -14.89
N GLU A 407 -19.39 10.35 -15.60
CA GLU A 407 -18.75 9.48 -16.61
C GLU A 407 -17.33 9.05 -16.24
N SER A 408 -16.76 9.48 -15.11
CA SER A 408 -15.30 9.51 -14.97
C SER A 408 -14.60 8.15 -14.77
N TRP A 409 -15.24 7.13 -14.18
CA TRP A 409 -14.61 5.81 -13.98
C TRP A 409 -14.99 4.78 -15.06
N SER A 410 -16.22 4.86 -15.59
CA SER A 410 -16.63 4.08 -16.76
C SER A 410 -15.92 4.55 -18.03
N ALA A 411 -15.70 5.86 -18.19
CA ALA A 411 -14.89 6.40 -19.29
C ALA A 411 -13.41 6.04 -19.16
N LEU A 412 -12.86 5.91 -17.94
CA LEU A 412 -11.48 5.45 -17.73
C LEU A 412 -11.31 3.97 -18.13
N LEU A 413 -12.26 3.09 -17.76
CA LEU A 413 -12.25 1.69 -18.19
C LEU A 413 -12.53 1.53 -19.69
N MET A 414 -13.43 2.35 -20.26
CA MET A 414 -13.73 2.35 -21.70
C MET A 414 -12.61 2.98 -22.53
N GLN A 415 -11.93 4.03 -22.04
CA GLN A 415 -10.74 4.61 -22.66
C GLN A 415 -9.55 3.65 -22.54
N ALA A 416 -9.39 2.93 -21.43
CA ALA A 416 -8.39 1.87 -21.30
C ALA A 416 -8.62 0.73 -22.31
N ALA A 417 -9.88 0.36 -22.55
CA ALA A 417 -10.25 -0.59 -23.61
C ALA A 417 -10.02 -0.01 -25.02
N ARG A 418 -10.37 1.25 -25.28
CA ARG A 418 -10.14 1.94 -26.58
C ARG A 418 -8.66 2.16 -26.88
N LEU A 419 -7.86 2.54 -25.90
CA LEU A 419 -6.41 2.70 -26.00
C LEU A 419 -5.71 1.35 -26.17
N SER A 420 -6.15 0.30 -25.47
CA SER A 420 -5.69 -1.08 -25.71
C SER A 420 -5.92 -1.51 -27.17
N GLN A 421 -7.07 -1.15 -27.74
CA GLN A 421 -7.41 -1.43 -29.14
C GLN A 421 -6.57 -0.59 -30.14
N ILE A 422 -6.34 0.70 -29.85
CA ILE A 422 -5.47 1.58 -30.65
C ILE A 422 -3.98 1.19 -30.56
N MET A 423 -3.53 0.71 -29.39
CA MET A 423 -2.16 0.22 -29.17
C MET A 423 -1.91 -1.15 -29.77
N ALA A 424 -2.95 -1.97 -29.94
CA ALA A 424 -2.87 -3.22 -30.71
C ALA A 424 -2.79 -2.97 -32.23
N GLU A 425 -3.30 -1.82 -32.71
CA GLU A 425 -3.31 -1.47 -34.14
C GLU A 425 -2.11 -0.62 -34.59
N ASN A 426 -1.44 0.12 -33.70
CA ASN A 426 -0.28 0.94 -34.06
C ASN A 426 0.98 0.60 -33.23
N GLN A 427 2.02 0.15 -33.93
CA GLN A 427 3.38 0.05 -33.40
C GLN A 427 3.93 1.46 -33.08
N PHE A 428 3.75 1.92 -31.84
CA PHE A 428 4.47 3.08 -31.33
C PHE A 428 5.62 2.65 -30.44
N GLY A 429 6.84 2.92 -30.90
CA GLY A 429 8.09 2.70 -30.16
C GLY A 429 8.28 3.68 -29.01
N GLY A 430 9.01 3.22 -27.99
CA GLY A 430 9.74 4.07 -27.05
C GLY A 430 8.95 4.61 -25.85
N ASN A 431 9.11 3.94 -24.70
CA ASN A 431 8.88 4.44 -23.34
C ASN A 431 7.47 4.92 -22.93
N ARG A 432 6.64 3.96 -22.49
CA ARG A 432 5.75 4.03 -21.30
C ARG A 432 5.16 2.64 -20.95
N PRO A 433 5.95 1.70 -20.41
CA PRO A 433 5.53 0.30 -20.23
C PRO A 433 4.58 0.02 -19.04
N ARG A 434 4.42 0.94 -18.07
CA ARG A 434 3.64 0.64 -16.84
C ARG A 434 2.12 0.87 -16.97
N LEU A 435 1.67 1.91 -17.67
CA LEU A 435 0.25 2.19 -17.87
C LEU A 435 -0.39 1.26 -18.92
N GLY A 436 0.37 0.90 -19.96
CA GLY A 436 -0.06 -0.09 -20.96
C GLY A 436 -0.27 -1.47 -20.34
N ALA A 437 0.65 -1.94 -19.48
CA ALA A 437 0.54 -3.24 -18.83
C ALA A 437 -0.70 -3.36 -17.92
N VAL A 438 -1.04 -2.31 -17.17
CA VAL A 438 -2.21 -2.28 -16.27
C VAL A 438 -3.53 -2.32 -17.05
N ASN A 439 -3.62 -1.55 -18.13
CA ASN A 439 -4.81 -1.53 -18.99
C ASN A 439 -4.96 -2.83 -19.80
N THR A 440 -3.86 -3.40 -20.30
CA THR A 440 -3.85 -4.70 -20.97
C THR A 440 -4.24 -5.82 -20.01
N ALA A 441 -3.80 -5.80 -18.75
CA ALA A 441 -4.14 -6.83 -17.76
C ALA A 441 -5.64 -6.81 -17.38
N LEU A 442 -6.21 -5.63 -17.15
CA LEU A 442 -7.66 -5.46 -16.91
C LEU A 442 -8.51 -5.88 -18.12
N ALA A 443 -8.11 -5.44 -19.32
CA ALA A 443 -8.77 -5.85 -20.56
C ALA A 443 -8.66 -7.36 -20.78
N THR A 444 -7.51 -7.98 -20.48
CA THR A 444 -7.31 -9.43 -20.64
C THR A 444 -8.21 -10.23 -19.71
N VAL A 445 -8.33 -9.83 -18.44
CA VAL A 445 -9.19 -10.54 -17.46
C VAL A 445 -10.67 -10.41 -17.86
N VAL A 446 -11.12 -9.19 -18.20
CA VAL A 446 -12.53 -8.94 -18.55
C VAL A 446 -12.90 -9.60 -19.89
N VAL A 447 -12.05 -9.49 -20.92
CA VAL A 447 -12.29 -10.08 -22.24
C VAL A 447 -12.19 -11.60 -22.20
N ALA A 448 -11.21 -12.17 -21.50
CA ALA A 448 -11.08 -13.63 -21.41
C ALA A 448 -12.22 -14.26 -20.59
N GLU A 449 -12.76 -13.56 -19.59
CA GLU A 449 -13.92 -14.07 -18.84
C GLU A 449 -15.25 -13.90 -19.59
N ALA A 450 -15.37 -12.85 -20.42
CA ALA A 450 -16.49 -12.71 -21.35
C ALA A 450 -16.47 -13.79 -22.44
N GLN A 451 -15.31 -14.06 -23.04
CA GLN A 451 -15.13 -15.09 -24.07
C GLN A 451 -15.41 -16.49 -23.51
N GLN A 452 -14.87 -16.81 -22.32
CA GLN A 452 -15.10 -18.11 -21.69
C GLN A 452 -16.59 -18.34 -21.39
N ARG A 453 -17.34 -17.31 -20.99
CA ARG A 453 -18.79 -17.42 -20.78
C ARG A 453 -19.55 -17.64 -22.08
N LEU A 454 -19.09 -17.03 -23.17
CA LEU A 454 -19.66 -17.25 -24.50
C LEU A 454 -19.38 -18.69 -24.97
N ASP A 455 -18.17 -19.21 -24.75
CA ASP A 455 -17.80 -20.58 -25.10
C ASP A 455 -18.56 -21.60 -24.24
N GLU A 456 -18.74 -21.35 -22.94
CA GLU A 456 -19.56 -22.17 -22.05
C GLU A 456 -21.06 -22.13 -22.40
N GLN A 457 -21.57 -20.99 -22.88
CA GLN A 457 -22.94 -20.87 -23.39
C GLN A 457 -23.11 -21.59 -24.72
N THR A 458 -22.14 -21.47 -25.62
CA THR A 458 -22.15 -22.14 -26.93
C THR A 458 -22.07 -23.66 -26.74
N ALA A 459 -21.18 -24.13 -25.88
CA ALA A 459 -21.09 -25.55 -25.52
C ALA A 459 -22.38 -26.09 -24.86
N ARG A 460 -23.06 -25.27 -24.04
CA ARG A 460 -24.37 -25.64 -23.46
C ARG A 460 -25.50 -25.61 -24.49
N ALA A 461 -25.46 -24.67 -25.44
CA ALA A 461 -26.43 -24.58 -26.53
C ALA A 461 -26.26 -25.76 -27.51
N ASP A 462 -25.02 -26.11 -27.85
CA ASP A 462 -24.68 -27.26 -28.70
C ASP A 462 -25.05 -28.58 -28.01
N ALA A 463 -24.76 -28.72 -26.70
CA ALA A 463 -25.20 -29.87 -25.93
C ALA A 463 -26.73 -30.00 -25.87
N ARG A 464 -27.46 -28.87 -25.79
CA ARG A 464 -28.93 -28.84 -25.81
C ARG A 464 -29.50 -29.10 -27.20
N ALA A 465 -28.84 -28.65 -28.26
CA ALA A 465 -29.20 -28.91 -29.65
C ALA A 465 -29.01 -30.39 -30.01
N THR A 466 -27.92 -31.00 -29.52
CA THR A 466 -27.62 -32.43 -29.68
C THR A 466 -28.58 -33.32 -28.88
N GLN A 467 -29.11 -32.82 -27.75
CA GLN A 467 -30.18 -33.49 -26.99
C GLN A 467 -31.58 -33.28 -27.61
N SER A 468 -31.80 -32.20 -28.38
CA SER A 468 -33.09 -31.93 -29.02
C SER A 468 -33.31 -32.62 -30.37
N THR A 469 -32.30 -33.26 -30.95
CA THR A 469 -32.46 -34.07 -32.17
C THR A 469 -33.13 -35.44 -31.94
N GLU A 470 -33.51 -35.78 -30.69
CA GLU A 470 -34.21 -37.02 -30.33
C GLU A 470 -35.66 -36.81 -29.81
N ALA A 471 -36.25 -35.61 -29.86
CA ALA A 471 -37.63 -35.41 -29.39
C ALA A 471 -38.46 -34.44 -30.25
N GLU A 472 -39.68 -34.86 -30.58
CA GLU A 472 -40.71 -34.11 -31.33
C GLU A 472 -41.19 -32.82 -30.62
N PRO A 473 -41.75 -31.84 -31.37
CA PRO A 473 -41.90 -30.47 -30.90
C PRO A 473 -43.18 -30.27 -30.08
N VAL A 474 -43.04 -29.74 -28.87
CA VAL A 474 -44.14 -29.10 -28.13
C VAL A 474 -43.98 -27.59 -28.23
N LYS A 475 -45.00 -26.93 -28.79
CA LYS A 475 -45.13 -25.47 -28.80
C LYS A 475 -45.49 -24.97 -27.40
N THR A 476 -44.67 -24.06 -26.87
CA THR A 476 -45.16 -23.05 -25.93
C THR A 476 -44.31 -21.79 -26.08
N GLU A 477 -44.95 -20.75 -26.59
CA GLU A 477 -44.53 -19.36 -26.43
C GLU A 477 -44.47 -19.04 -24.94
N THR A 478 -43.33 -18.55 -24.48
CA THR A 478 -43.27 -17.72 -23.28
C THR A 478 -42.10 -16.77 -23.44
N GLU A 479 -42.42 -15.54 -23.82
CA GLU A 479 -41.49 -14.41 -23.83
C GLU A 479 -41.00 -14.14 -22.40
N LEU A 480 -39.68 -14.12 -22.20
CA LEU A 480 -39.01 -13.62 -21.01
C LEU A 480 -38.33 -12.28 -21.37
N PRO A 481 -38.62 -11.16 -20.68
CA PRO A 481 -37.99 -9.88 -20.96
C PRO A 481 -36.62 -9.77 -20.28
N GLY A 482 -35.62 -9.23 -20.98
CA GLY A 482 -34.38 -8.74 -20.35
C GLY A 482 -33.04 -9.12 -20.98
N TYR A 483 -32.99 -9.57 -22.23
CA TYR A 483 -31.72 -9.84 -22.92
C TYR A 483 -31.71 -9.18 -24.29
N MET A 484 -30.55 -8.62 -24.68
CA MET A 484 -30.31 -8.24 -26.06
C MET A 484 -30.46 -9.48 -26.95
N SER A 485 -31.45 -9.44 -27.82
CA SER A 485 -31.72 -10.43 -28.84
C SER A 485 -30.55 -10.57 -29.83
N PRO A 486 -30.45 -11.71 -30.54
CA PRO A 486 -29.45 -11.89 -31.60
C PRO A 486 -29.50 -10.82 -32.68
N SER A 487 -30.66 -10.20 -32.94
CA SER A 487 -30.77 -9.06 -33.86
C SER A 487 -30.18 -7.79 -33.27
N GLU A 488 -30.37 -7.51 -31.97
CA GLU A 488 -29.73 -6.38 -31.28
C GLU A 488 -28.20 -6.54 -31.22
N PHE A 489 -27.69 -7.76 -31.09
CA PHE A 489 -26.25 -8.05 -31.20
C PHE A 489 -25.73 -7.91 -32.64
N ALA A 490 -26.51 -8.31 -33.65
CA ALA A 490 -26.17 -8.13 -35.06
C ALA A 490 -26.19 -6.66 -35.48
N ASP A 491 -27.12 -5.87 -34.95
CA ASP A 491 -27.20 -4.42 -35.16
C ASP A 491 -26.04 -3.68 -34.47
N LEU A 492 -25.65 -4.10 -33.27
CA LEU A 492 -24.44 -3.61 -32.59
C LEU A 492 -23.17 -3.94 -33.41
N LYS A 493 -23.08 -5.18 -33.93
CA LYS A 493 -21.98 -5.64 -34.79
C LYS A 493 -21.94 -4.89 -36.13
N SER A 494 -23.10 -4.58 -36.72
CA SER A 494 -23.26 -3.82 -37.96
C SER A 494 -22.94 -2.33 -37.77
N ALA A 495 -23.30 -1.75 -36.62
CA ALA A 495 -22.94 -0.40 -36.22
C ALA A 495 -21.42 -0.25 -35.96
N LEU A 496 -20.77 -1.28 -35.42
CA LEU A 496 -19.31 -1.35 -35.27
C LEU A 496 -18.55 -1.55 -36.59
N GLN A 497 -19.21 -2.06 -37.64
CA GLN A 497 -18.62 -2.31 -38.96
C GLN A 497 -18.83 -1.17 -39.97
N LYS A 498 -19.83 -0.29 -39.77
CA LYS A 498 -20.07 0.86 -40.67
C LYS A 498 -19.18 2.06 -40.30
N ARG A 499 -18.18 2.30 -41.15
CA ARG A 499 -17.33 3.50 -41.14
C ARG A 499 -18.16 4.75 -41.51
N PRO A 500 -18.06 5.88 -40.78
CA PRO A 500 -18.28 7.18 -41.38
C PRO A 500 -17.02 7.57 -42.16
N ARG A 501 -17.12 7.74 -43.48
CA ARG A 501 -16.11 8.47 -44.25
C ARG A 501 -16.26 9.96 -43.92
N LEU A 502 -15.27 10.55 -43.27
CA LEU A 502 -15.13 12.01 -43.20
C LEU A 502 -13.88 12.40 -43.99
N SER A 503 -14.13 13.10 -45.09
CA SER A 503 -13.13 13.75 -45.95
C SER A 503 -12.46 14.92 -45.22
N PRO A 504 -11.23 15.30 -45.61
CA PRO A 504 -10.52 16.40 -44.96
C PRO A 504 -11.05 17.73 -45.49
N THR A 505 -11.52 18.61 -44.61
CA THR A 505 -11.74 20.02 -44.96
C THR A 505 -10.78 20.90 -44.19
N THR A 506 -9.91 21.52 -44.99
CA THR A 506 -9.10 22.70 -44.78
C THR A 506 -9.92 23.87 -44.22
N GLY A 507 -9.29 24.66 -43.35
CA GLY A 507 -9.89 25.85 -42.77
C GLY A 507 -10.07 27.00 -43.76
N THR A 508 -10.97 27.92 -43.40
CA THR A 508 -11.00 29.30 -43.90
C THR A 508 -11.51 30.24 -42.82
N ASN A 509 -10.89 31.42 -42.80
CA ASN A 509 -11.06 32.56 -41.92
C ASN A 509 -12.35 33.38 -42.16
N THR A 510 -12.69 34.19 -41.13
CA THR A 510 -13.36 35.54 -41.15
C THR A 510 -14.90 35.65 -41.31
N PRO A 511 -15.56 36.77 -40.90
CA PRO A 511 -15.68 37.36 -39.55
C PRO A 511 -17.11 37.89 -39.19
N HIS A 512 -17.30 38.36 -37.94
CA HIS A 512 -18.37 39.28 -37.43
C HIS A 512 -19.87 38.93 -37.54
N GLU A 513 -20.58 38.91 -36.40
CA GLU A 513 -21.59 39.92 -36.01
C GLU A 513 -22.19 39.63 -34.61
N ARG A 514 -22.49 40.70 -33.84
CA ARG A 514 -23.21 40.65 -32.55
C ARG A 514 -24.72 40.46 -32.79
N PRO A 515 -25.48 40.02 -31.77
CA PRO A 515 -26.45 40.97 -31.22
C PRO A 515 -26.57 40.98 -29.68
N GLU A 516 -26.95 42.15 -29.18
CA GLU A 516 -27.33 42.47 -27.81
C GLU A 516 -28.67 41.82 -27.41
N HIS A 517 -28.81 41.40 -26.15
CA HIS A 517 -29.78 41.94 -25.18
C HIS A 517 -29.91 41.07 -23.91
N LEU A 518 -30.38 41.74 -22.84
CA LEU A 518 -30.91 41.25 -21.55
C LEU A 518 -29.97 41.26 -20.32
N ARG A 519 -29.75 42.50 -19.84
CA ARG A 519 -30.07 43.05 -18.50
C ARG A 519 -29.91 42.16 -17.25
N ARG A 520 -29.02 42.63 -16.35
CA ARG A 520 -28.92 42.25 -14.92
C ARG A 520 -30.00 42.95 -14.07
N PRO A 521 -30.47 42.35 -12.96
CA PRO A 521 -31.22 43.03 -11.92
C PRO A 521 -30.30 43.62 -10.82
N PRO A 522 -30.79 44.61 -10.03
CA PRO A 522 -29.97 45.43 -9.13
C PRO A 522 -29.90 44.92 -7.68
N ASP A 523 -28.84 45.36 -7.01
CA ASP A 523 -28.44 45.07 -5.63
C ASP A 523 -28.97 46.16 -4.68
N PRO A 524 -29.67 45.83 -3.58
CA PRO A 524 -30.08 46.81 -2.58
C PRO A 524 -29.19 46.71 -1.34
N GLN A 525 -28.41 47.76 -1.05
CA GLN A 525 -28.43 48.48 0.23
C GLN A 525 -27.29 49.50 0.30
N ARG A 526 -27.68 50.77 0.39
CA ARG A 526 -26.84 51.92 0.73
C ARG A 526 -27.63 52.73 1.73
N GLU A 527 -27.08 52.95 2.91
CA GLU A 527 -27.38 54.07 3.82
C GLU A 527 -26.47 53.92 5.05
N GLN A 528 -25.88 54.94 5.66
CA GLN A 528 -25.57 56.34 5.38
C GLN A 528 -24.83 56.82 6.65
N SER A 529 -23.70 57.53 6.50
CA SER A 529 -23.22 58.64 7.35
C SER A 529 -21.76 58.90 6.99
N ASN A 530 -21.46 59.91 6.17
CA ASN A 530 -21.28 61.33 6.46
C ASN A 530 -20.18 61.67 7.47
N ASP A 531 -19.23 62.43 6.93
CA ASP A 531 -18.57 63.61 7.49
C ASP A 531 -17.21 63.52 8.22
N ARG A 532 -16.25 64.18 7.54
CA ARG A 532 -15.25 65.16 8.00
C ARG A 532 -13.84 64.71 8.42
N GLU A 533 -12.89 65.24 7.64
CA GLU A 533 -11.66 65.97 8.03
C GLU A 533 -10.83 65.39 9.20
N GLN A 534 -9.71 64.73 8.91
CA GLN A 534 -8.34 65.26 8.75
C GLN A 534 -7.37 64.10 8.48
#